data_AF-A0A495QRY5-F1
#
_entry.id   AF-A0A495QRY5-F1
#
_cell.length_a   1.000
_cell.length_b   1.000
_cell.length_c   1.000
_cell.angle_alpha   90.00
_cell.angle_beta   90.00
_cell.angle_gamma   90.00
#
_symmetry.space_group_name_H-M   'P 1'
#
loop_
_entity.id
_entity.type
_entity.pdbx_description
1 polymer ?
#
loop_
_entity_poly.entity_id
_entity_poly.type
_entity_poly.pdbx_seq_one_letter_code
_entity_poly.pdbx_strand_id
1 'polypeptide(L)'
;MAVSRRQVLTGTGMAGAGIVFGGAVEHLFANGRADASIMGRAGYGPLVPDPNGLLDLPRGFRYTVLSREGEPLRSGEGPVPSRCDGMAAFPGEKNRTWLVRNHENPPSATHRVPAVKGLTYDPGALGGCTALEVDASGRVHTERVAIAGTAVNCAGGPTPWNTWLTCEETEERAGSGNYTKDHGFIFEVDPYRPDRTVPEPLTAMGRFSHEAVAVDPRDGTVYETEDAFEKPFGLFYRFLPAKPRRGSGALRAGGRLEALRVPDVPDLSAVREPGTVFDRVEWLPVPDPLAKKTPIRFQDFGRGGITHAQKLEGCYWGGDRVYFVSSFARRKDGSSADHFGQVWSYEPDRRRLTLVIVFGPGTDTSLPGESPDNICLAPEGGLMVCEDGGGAQHVYGVTRQREVYPMARNRKNIRTEDDPEWGEFAGVTFSPDKRTMYVNVYRPGTTFAITGPWQGR
;
A
#
# COMPACT_ATOMS: atom_id res chain seq x y z
N MET A 1 -66.95 -1.97 23.30
CA MET A 1 -67.16 -3.43 23.43
C MET A 1 -65.94 -4.03 24.13
N ALA A 2 -66.20 -4.88 25.14
CA ALA A 2 -65.35 -5.75 25.99
C ALA A 2 -63.79 -5.71 25.84
N VAL A 3 -62.97 -5.42 26.88
CA VAL A 3 -62.55 -6.27 28.06
C VAL A 3 -61.75 -7.52 27.61
N SER A 4 -60.56 -7.95 28.08
CA SER A 4 -59.50 -7.49 29.00
C SER A 4 -58.29 -8.48 29.03
N ARG A 5 -57.09 -7.99 29.42
CA ARG A 5 -56.06 -8.54 30.36
C ARG A 5 -55.61 -10.03 30.38
N ARG A 6 -54.30 -10.27 30.16
CA ARG A 6 -53.22 -10.81 31.08
C ARG A 6 -51.99 -11.23 30.23
N GLN A 7 -50.86 -10.53 30.24
CA GLN A 7 -49.68 -10.59 31.15
C GLN A 7 -48.78 -11.85 31.04
N VAL A 8 -47.48 -11.59 30.82
CA VAL A 8 -46.27 -12.29 31.36
C VAL A 8 -45.43 -13.20 30.44
N LEU A 9 -44.26 -12.66 30.08
CA LEU A 9 -42.87 -13.18 30.04
C LEU A 9 -42.43 -14.44 29.25
N THR A 10 -41.21 -14.27 28.72
CA THR A 10 -40.12 -15.24 28.49
C THR A 10 -40.20 -16.21 27.31
N GLY A 11 -39.24 -16.07 26.38
CA GLY A 11 -38.89 -17.11 25.42
C GLY A 11 -38.24 -16.60 24.14
N THR A 12 -36.91 -16.48 24.16
CA THR A 12 -35.97 -16.86 23.08
C THR A 12 -36.45 -16.83 21.61
N GLY A 13 -35.77 -16.02 20.79
CA GLY A 13 -35.64 -16.25 19.34
C GLY A 13 -35.68 -14.97 18.52
N MET A 14 -34.57 -14.23 18.43
CA MET A 14 -34.38 -13.27 17.34
C MET A 14 -34.25 -14.06 16.04
N ALA A 15 -35.31 -14.09 15.24
CA ALA A 15 -35.29 -14.58 13.88
C ALA A 15 -34.49 -13.58 13.02
N GLY A 16 -33.26 -13.94 12.69
CA GLY A 16 -32.44 -13.21 11.73
C GLY A 16 -33.06 -13.26 10.34
N ALA A 17 -33.12 -12.10 9.68
CA ALA A 17 -33.48 -12.00 8.28
C ALA A 17 -32.41 -12.72 7.43
N GLY A 18 -32.76 -13.89 6.88
CA GLY A 18 -31.90 -14.64 5.99
C GLY A 18 -31.83 -13.97 4.62
N ILE A 19 -30.62 -13.53 4.22
CA ILE A 19 -30.31 -13.16 2.85
C ILE A 19 -29.89 -14.44 2.11
N VAL A 20 -30.63 -14.75 1.05
CA VAL A 20 -30.34 -15.86 0.14
C VAL A 20 -29.24 -15.42 -0.82
N PHE A 21 -28.08 -16.09 -0.77
CA PHE A 21 -27.07 -15.98 -1.83
C PHE A 21 -27.55 -16.75 -3.07
N GLY A 22 -27.95 -16.02 -4.10
CA GLY A 22 -28.19 -16.56 -5.44
C GLY A 22 -26.86 -16.79 -6.15
N GLY A 23 -26.20 -17.91 -5.86
CA GLY A 23 -25.13 -18.46 -6.68
C GLY A 23 -25.59 -19.83 -7.17
N ALA A 24 -25.59 -20.05 -8.49
CA ALA A 24 -25.94 -21.33 -9.08
C ALA A 24 -24.99 -22.43 -8.56
N VAL A 25 -25.46 -23.21 -7.59
CA VAL A 25 -24.90 -24.51 -7.24
C VAL A 25 -26.05 -25.50 -7.35
N GLU A 26 -26.25 -26.01 -8.55
CA GLU A 26 -27.01 -27.24 -8.70
C GLU A 26 -26.08 -28.43 -8.40
N HIS A 27 -26.52 -29.20 -7.41
CA HIS A 27 -26.13 -30.57 -7.08
C HIS A 27 -24.72 -30.80 -6.49
N LEU A 28 -24.65 -30.95 -5.16
CA LEU A 28 -24.55 -32.27 -4.52
C LEU A 28 -24.44 -32.16 -2.99
N PHE A 29 -25.27 -32.97 -2.33
CA PHE A 29 -25.35 -33.33 -0.90
C PHE A 29 -26.13 -32.43 0.07
N ALA A 30 -27.38 -32.87 0.24
CA ALA A 30 -28.24 -32.66 1.38
C ALA A 30 -27.72 -33.40 2.64
N ASN A 31 -28.18 -32.91 3.79
CA ASN A 31 -28.17 -33.48 5.15
C ASN A 31 -26.94 -33.21 6.03
N GLY A 32 -27.12 -32.27 6.96
CA GLY A 32 -26.30 -32.19 8.17
C GLY A 32 -26.50 -30.87 8.89
N ARG A 33 -27.30 -30.86 9.96
CA ARG A 33 -27.32 -29.76 10.95
C ARG A 33 -25.88 -29.57 11.48
N ALA A 34 -25.39 -28.34 11.47
CA ALA A 34 -24.22 -27.94 12.23
C ALA A 34 -24.50 -26.62 12.96
N ASP A 35 -24.49 -26.73 14.29
CA ASP A 35 -24.38 -25.65 15.26
C ASP A 35 -23.09 -24.81 15.04
N ALA A 36 -23.18 -23.54 15.44
CA ALA A 36 -22.12 -22.68 15.97
C ALA A 36 -20.66 -22.94 15.52
N SER A 37 -20.24 -22.33 14.41
CA SER A 37 -18.92 -21.67 14.26
C SER A 37 -18.79 -21.12 12.83
N ILE A 38 -18.90 -19.81 12.64
CA ILE A 38 -18.37 -19.15 11.43
C ILE A 38 -17.51 -17.96 11.89
N MET A 39 -16.52 -18.23 12.74
CA MET A 39 -15.21 -17.60 12.56
C MET A 39 -14.52 -18.47 11.51
N GLY A 40 -14.29 -17.92 10.31
CA GLY A 40 -13.62 -18.67 9.26
C GLY A 40 -12.29 -19.23 9.76
N ARG A 41 -11.95 -20.46 9.36
CA ARG A 41 -10.64 -21.10 9.59
C ARG A 41 -9.47 -20.40 8.86
N ALA A 42 -9.68 -19.20 8.32
CA ALA A 42 -8.69 -18.44 7.57
C ALA A 42 -7.84 -17.57 8.50
N GLY A 43 -6.58 -17.34 8.15
CA GLY A 43 -5.68 -16.49 8.93
C GLY A 43 -4.74 -17.23 9.89
N TYR A 44 -4.27 -16.55 10.93
CA TYR A 44 -3.35 -17.10 11.95
C TYR A 44 -4.00 -17.20 13.34
N GLY A 45 -5.34 -17.11 13.41
CA GLY A 45 -6.10 -17.02 14.66
C GLY A 45 -6.28 -15.57 15.15
N PRO A 46 -6.97 -15.38 16.29
CA PRO A 46 -7.26 -14.04 16.82
C PRO A 46 -6.00 -13.32 17.31
N LEU A 47 -6.01 -11.99 17.23
CA LEU A 47 -4.98 -11.14 17.81
C LEU A 47 -4.98 -11.26 19.34
N VAL A 48 -3.77 -11.34 19.91
CA VAL A 48 -3.56 -11.37 21.37
C VAL A 48 -3.06 -10.00 21.81
N PRO A 49 -3.72 -9.36 22.81
CA PRO A 49 -3.26 -8.09 23.35
C PRO A 49 -1.80 -8.12 23.82
N ASP A 50 -1.00 -7.18 23.32
CA ASP A 50 0.41 -7.08 23.71
C ASP A 50 0.56 -6.43 25.09
N PRO A 51 1.20 -7.10 26.07
CA PRO A 51 1.45 -6.52 27.39
C PRO A 51 2.35 -5.29 27.35
N ASN A 52 3.19 -5.13 26.32
CA ASN A 52 4.02 -3.94 26.14
C ASN A 52 3.30 -2.82 25.38
N GLY A 53 2.09 -3.08 24.86
CA GLY A 53 1.24 -2.08 24.22
C GLY A 53 1.76 -1.53 22.89
N LEU A 54 2.57 -2.29 22.13
CA LEU A 54 3.02 -1.87 20.80
C LEU A 54 2.20 -2.51 19.68
N LEU A 55 2.16 -3.84 19.60
CA LEU A 55 1.50 -4.57 18.51
C LEU A 55 0.77 -5.81 19.01
N ASP A 56 -0.55 -5.86 18.83
CA ASP A 56 -1.27 -7.13 19.02
C ASP A 56 -0.99 -8.05 17.83
N LEU A 57 -0.62 -9.30 18.11
CA LEU A 57 -0.29 -10.30 17.10
C LEU A 57 -0.99 -11.63 17.39
N PRO A 58 -1.22 -12.50 16.40
CA PRO A 58 -1.73 -13.84 16.62
C PRO A 58 -0.80 -14.69 17.48
N ARG A 59 -1.36 -15.70 18.15
CA ARG A 59 -0.57 -16.61 19.01
C ARG A 59 0.56 -17.27 18.21
N GLY A 60 1.78 -17.22 18.75
CA GLY A 60 2.98 -17.80 18.14
C GLY A 60 3.80 -16.80 17.31
N PHE A 61 3.29 -15.61 17.08
CA PHE A 61 4.04 -14.49 16.51
C PHE A 61 4.66 -13.62 17.60
N ARG A 62 5.76 -12.97 17.26
CA ARG A 62 6.47 -12.00 18.09
C ARG A 62 7.08 -10.92 17.21
N TYR A 63 7.32 -9.74 17.78
CA TYR A 63 8.01 -8.65 17.09
C TYR A 63 9.34 -8.30 17.74
N THR A 64 10.23 -7.70 16.95
CA THR A 64 11.40 -6.93 17.39
C THR A 64 11.25 -5.51 16.85
N VAL A 65 11.48 -4.50 17.67
CA VAL A 65 11.59 -3.11 17.17
C VAL A 65 12.99 -2.89 16.62
N LEU A 66 13.08 -2.54 15.34
CA LEU A 66 14.34 -2.38 14.64
C LEU A 66 14.89 -0.95 14.77
N SER A 67 14.02 0.04 14.61
CA SER A 67 14.38 1.45 14.55
C SER A 67 13.18 2.32 14.94
N ARG A 68 13.43 3.44 15.62
CA ARG A 68 12.44 4.45 16.01
C ARG A 68 12.89 5.83 15.59
N GLU A 69 11.96 6.61 15.07
CA GLU A 69 12.09 8.04 14.83
C GLU A 69 12.76 8.75 16.01
N GLY A 70 13.70 9.65 15.71
CA GLY A 70 14.41 10.46 16.70
C GLY A 70 15.61 9.77 17.36
N GLU A 71 15.71 8.43 17.35
CA GLU A 71 16.91 7.73 17.79
C GLU A 71 18.09 8.02 16.84
N PRO A 72 19.36 7.93 17.27
CA PRO A 72 20.49 8.17 16.36
C PRO A 72 20.57 7.11 15.25
N LEU A 73 20.71 7.55 13.99
CA LEU A 73 21.12 6.67 12.88
C LEU A 73 22.46 6.03 13.22
N ARG A 74 22.61 4.73 12.95
CA ARG A 74 23.86 3.99 13.22
C ARG A 74 25.05 4.52 12.41
N SER A 75 24.80 5.16 11.28
CA SER A 75 25.81 5.85 10.48
C SER A 75 26.38 7.11 11.15
N GLY A 76 25.66 7.69 12.12
CA GLY A 76 26.00 8.98 12.74
C GLY A 76 25.57 10.21 11.91
N GLU A 77 24.79 10.04 10.84
CA GLU A 77 24.36 11.13 9.95
C GLU A 77 23.30 12.06 10.56
N GLY A 78 22.65 11.63 11.65
CA GLY A 78 21.58 12.38 12.32
C GLY A 78 20.61 11.47 13.05
N PRO A 79 19.45 12.00 13.48
CA PRO A 79 18.36 11.18 14.01
C PRO A 79 17.69 10.37 12.89
N VAL A 80 17.08 9.25 13.26
CA VAL A 80 16.14 8.50 12.42
C VAL A 80 15.01 9.45 12.02
N PRO A 81 14.75 9.63 10.72
CA PRO A 81 13.75 10.59 10.26
C PRO A 81 12.32 10.15 10.63
N SER A 82 11.39 11.12 10.63
CA SER A 82 9.98 10.90 10.94
C SER A 82 9.24 10.15 9.82
N ARG A 83 7.97 9.79 10.09
CA ARG A 83 6.99 9.32 9.07
C ARG A 83 7.50 8.15 8.24
N CYS A 84 7.75 7.03 8.93
CA CYS A 84 8.27 5.81 8.33
C CYS A 84 7.20 5.14 7.45
N ASP A 85 7.44 5.08 6.14
CA ASP A 85 6.41 4.75 5.15
C ASP A 85 6.78 3.51 4.31
N GLY A 86 6.52 3.52 3.00
CA GLY A 86 6.82 2.46 2.05
C GLY A 86 8.20 1.83 2.25
N MET A 87 8.26 0.50 2.16
CA MET A 87 9.48 -0.25 2.40
C MET A 87 9.53 -1.55 1.61
N ALA A 88 10.74 -1.92 1.19
CA ALA A 88 11.01 -3.22 0.61
C ALA A 88 12.22 -3.89 1.26
N ALA A 89 12.19 -5.23 1.27
CA ALA A 89 13.27 -6.08 1.73
C ALA A 89 14.04 -6.70 0.55
N PHE A 90 15.37 -6.64 0.63
CA PHE A 90 16.30 -7.08 -0.38
C PHE A 90 17.30 -8.10 0.20
N PRO A 91 17.77 -9.06 -0.62
CA PRO A 91 18.76 -10.04 -0.16
C PRO A 91 20.09 -9.37 0.18
N GLY A 92 20.67 -9.73 1.33
CA GLY A 92 22.01 -9.34 1.76
C GLY A 92 22.95 -10.54 1.89
N GLU A 93 24.24 -10.26 2.13
CA GLU A 93 25.23 -11.30 2.40
C GLU A 93 24.95 -12.04 3.72
N LYS A 94 25.43 -13.28 3.85
CA LYS A 94 25.38 -14.06 5.10
C LYS A 94 23.94 -14.17 5.68
N ASN A 95 22.94 -14.34 4.81
CA ASN A 95 21.52 -14.39 5.17
C ASN A 95 21.01 -13.13 5.91
N ARG A 96 21.62 -11.97 5.64
CA ARG A 96 21.10 -10.67 6.06
C ARG A 96 20.03 -10.20 5.09
N THR A 97 19.21 -9.27 5.56
CA THR A 97 18.22 -8.56 4.76
C THR A 97 18.53 -7.07 4.79
N TRP A 98 18.50 -6.44 3.62
CA TRP A 98 18.51 -4.99 3.51
C TRP A 98 17.08 -4.49 3.42
N LEU A 99 16.73 -3.47 4.20
CA LEU A 99 15.48 -2.74 4.08
C LEU A 99 15.78 -1.37 3.48
N VAL A 100 15.00 -0.91 2.51
CA VAL A 100 14.96 0.50 2.12
C VAL A 100 13.60 1.03 2.57
N ARG A 101 13.62 2.03 3.43
CA ARG A 101 12.44 2.61 4.08
C ARG A 101 12.30 4.07 3.67
N ASN A 102 11.14 4.42 3.16
CA ASN A 102 10.77 5.80 2.89
C ASN A 102 10.49 6.58 4.18
N HIS A 103 10.73 7.88 4.08
CA HIS A 103 10.32 8.86 5.07
C HIS A 103 9.50 9.90 4.34
N GLU A 104 8.18 9.82 4.52
CA GLU A 104 7.22 10.58 3.74
C GLU A 104 7.42 12.07 4.00
N ASN A 105 7.49 12.49 5.26
CA ASN A 105 8.05 13.78 5.67
C ASN A 105 7.60 14.99 4.81
N PRO A 106 6.39 15.53 5.10
CA PRO A 106 5.97 16.81 4.57
C PRO A 106 6.79 17.96 5.21
N PRO A 107 6.61 19.21 4.78
CA PRO A 107 7.34 20.37 5.35
C PRO A 107 7.21 20.55 6.87
N SER A 108 6.22 19.92 7.51
CA SER A 108 5.99 19.93 8.96
C SER A 108 6.66 18.81 9.73
N ALA A 109 7.44 17.94 9.08
CA ALA A 109 8.11 16.80 9.72
C ALA A 109 9.07 17.23 10.84
N THR A 110 9.06 16.49 11.95
CA THR A 110 9.91 16.76 13.11
C THR A 110 11.38 16.44 12.85
N HIS A 111 11.65 15.28 12.25
CA HIS A 111 12.98 14.83 11.91
C HIS A 111 13.08 14.60 10.39
N ARG A 112 13.78 15.51 9.70
CA ARG A 112 14.06 15.37 8.27
C ARG A 112 14.99 14.20 7.98
N VAL A 113 14.99 13.71 6.73
CA VAL A 113 16.11 12.90 6.24
C VAL A 113 17.35 13.80 6.16
N PRO A 114 18.47 13.45 6.83
CA PRO A 114 19.68 14.27 6.80
C PRO A 114 20.20 14.48 5.38
N ALA A 115 20.56 15.73 5.06
CA ALA A 115 21.18 16.04 3.78
C ALA A 115 22.60 15.48 3.73
N VAL A 116 22.83 14.51 2.85
CA VAL A 116 24.13 13.88 2.62
C VAL A 116 24.64 14.27 1.22
N LYS A 117 25.89 14.75 1.15
CA LYS A 117 26.52 15.15 -0.11
C LYS A 117 26.55 13.97 -1.09
N GLY A 118 26.08 14.19 -2.31
CA GLY A 118 25.99 13.16 -3.36
C GLY A 118 24.71 12.32 -3.31
N LEU A 119 23.91 12.42 -2.24
CA LEU A 119 22.62 11.72 -2.10
C LEU A 119 21.43 12.66 -1.97
N THR A 120 21.65 13.98 -2.03
CA THR A 120 20.60 14.99 -1.82
C THR A 120 20.11 15.55 -3.15
N TYR A 121 18.82 15.39 -3.46
CA TYR A 121 18.19 15.97 -4.63
C TYR A 121 17.92 17.47 -4.42
N ASP A 122 17.02 17.83 -3.51
CA ASP A 122 16.68 19.19 -3.13
C ASP A 122 16.93 19.41 -1.63
N PRO A 123 17.91 20.26 -1.24
CA PRO A 123 18.18 20.54 0.18
C PRO A 123 16.98 21.10 0.97
N GLY A 124 16.01 21.71 0.29
CA GLY A 124 14.80 22.28 0.86
C GLY A 124 13.73 21.24 1.24
N ALA A 125 13.78 20.03 0.66
CA ALA A 125 12.85 18.96 0.95
C ALA A 125 13.29 18.10 2.14
N LEU A 126 12.33 17.60 2.92
CA LEU A 126 12.59 16.90 4.19
C LEU A 126 12.47 15.38 4.10
N GLY A 127 11.94 14.86 2.99
CA GLY A 127 11.78 13.44 2.71
C GLY A 127 13.05 12.78 2.17
N GLY A 128 12.92 11.49 1.90
CA GLY A 128 14.00 10.62 1.44
C GLY A 128 13.80 9.18 1.87
N CYS A 129 14.88 8.42 1.82
CA CYS A 129 14.91 7.03 2.27
C CYS A 129 16.09 6.78 3.21
N THR A 130 15.91 5.82 4.12
CA THR A 130 17.00 5.19 4.86
C THR A 130 17.18 3.73 4.43
N ALA A 131 18.39 3.20 4.57
CA ALA A 131 18.71 1.79 4.31
C ALA A 131 19.22 1.13 5.59
N LEU A 132 18.61 0.00 5.96
CA LEU A 132 18.93 -0.78 7.15
C LEU A 132 19.44 -2.17 6.75
N GLU A 133 20.50 -2.67 7.37
CA GLU A 133 20.90 -4.07 7.26
C GLU A 133 20.57 -4.82 8.55
N VAL A 134 19.72 -5.83 8.46
CA VAL A 134 19.23 -6.63 9.58
C VAL A 134 19.59 -8.10 9.42
N ASP A 135 20.00 -8.73 10.52
CA ASP A 135 20.16 -10.19 10.57
C ASP A 135 18.88 -10.91 11.02
N ALA A 136 18.88 -12.24 10.90
CA ALA A 136 17.74 -13.09 11.25
C ALA A 136 17.32 -13.02 12.74
N SER A 137 18.16 -12.47 13.62
CA SER A 137 17.80 -12.25 15.03
C SER A 137 17.06 -10.92 15.26
N GLY A 138 16.93 -10.09 14.22
CA GLY A 138 16.38 -8.74 14.31
C GLY A 138 17.41 -7.70 14.75
N ARG A 139 18.71 -8.01 14.71
CA ARG A 139 19.76 -7.03 15.03
C ARG A 139 20.07 -6.19 13.79
N VAL A 140 19.99 -4.87 13.95
CA VAL A 140 20.40 -3.88 12.95
C VAL A 140 21.91 -3.68 13.00
N HIS A 141 22.60 -3.92 11.90
CA HIS A 141 24.05 -3.74 11.75
C HIS A 141 24.41 -2.34 11.28
N THR A 142 23.60 -1.79 10.37
CA THR A 142 23.74 -0.43 9.88
C THR A 142 22.35 0.15 9.59
N GLU A 143 22.25 1.46 9.71
CA GLU A 143 21.10 2.26 9.34
C GLU A 143 21.66 3.62 8.91
N ARG A 144 21.42 3.98 7.64
CA ARG A 144 22.04 5.14 6.98
C ARG A 144 21.06 5.83 6.03
N VAL A 145 21.36 7.05 5.65
CA VAL A 145 20.67 7.72 4.54
C VAL A 145 20.93 6.96 3.24
N ALA A 146 19.88 6.79 2.45
CA ALA A 146 19.93 6.14 1.14
C ALA A 146 19.67 7.13 -0.01
N ILE A 147 18.76 8.08 0.20
CA ILE A 147 18.54 9.28 -0.62
C ILE A 147 17.92 10.35 0.29
N ALA A 148 18.19 11.63 0.04
CA ALA A 148 17.63 12.75 0.80
C ALA A 148 17.15 13.86 -0.12
N GLY A 149 16.33 14.76 0.40
CA GLY A 149 15.89 15.93 -0.35
C GLY A 149 14.92 15.59 -1.48
N THR A 150 14.24 14.46 -1.37
CA THR A 150 12.98 14.19 -2.07
C THR A 150 11.82 14.57 -1.14
N ALA A 151 10.60 14.66 -1.65
CA ALA A 151 9.46 15.23 -0.94
C ALA A 151 8.30 14.23 -0.84
N VAL A 152 7.69 14.12 0.34
CA VAL A 152 6.45 13.33 0.54
C VAL A 152 6.63 11.91 0.00
N ASN A 153 7.74 11.26 0.38
CA ASN A 153 8.05 9.91 -0.09
C ASN A 153 7.08 8.88 0.51
N CYS A 154 5.95 8.62 -0.13
CA CYS A 154 4.91 7.73 0.39
C CYS A 154 5.31 6.26 0.23
N ALA A 155 4.73 5.53 -0.72
CA ALA A 155 5.14 4.17 -1.06
C ALA A 155 6.20 4.10 -2.20
N GLY A 156 6.11 3.04 -3.00
CA GLY A 156 7.11 2.72 -4.01
C GLY A 156 7.03 1.28 -4.44
N GLY A 157 8.13 0.75 -4.98
CA GLY A 157 8.18 -0.64 -5.41
C GLY A 157 9.60 -1.19 -5.60
N PRO A 158 9.82 -2.48 -5.28
CA PRO A 158 11.08 -3.13 -5.57
C PRO A 158 11.22 -3.42 -7.06
N THR A 159 12.41 -3.21 -7.60
CA THR A 159 12.75 -3.65 -8.96
C THR A 159 13.23 -5.10 -8.97
N PRO A 160 13.13 -5.82 -10.10
CA PRO A 160 13.67 -7.17 -10.25
C PRO A 160 15.21 -7.25 -10.13
N TRP A 161 15.89 -6.11 -10.14
CA TRP A 161 17.36 -6.01 -9.99
C TRP A 161 17.77 -5.46 -8.61
N ASN A 162 16.89 -5.60 -7.62
CA ASN A 162 17.15 -5.29 -6.20
C ASN A 162 17.47 -3.83 -5.91
N THR A 163 16.76 -2.90 -6.57
CA THR A 163 16.71 -1.49 -6.19
C THR A 163 15.30 -1.12 -5.73
N TRP A 164 15.18 -0.03 -5.00
CA TRP A 164 13.91 0.53 -4.57
C TRP A 164 13.54 1.73 -5.43
N LEU A 165 12.32 1.77 -5.96
CA LEU A 165 11.75 2.96 -6.57
C LEU A 165 10.93 3.68 -5.51
N THR A 166 11.44 4.80 -5.00
CA THR A 166 10.69 5.66 -4.07
C THR A 166 9.85 6.67 -4.83
N CYS A 167 8.63 6.90 -4.38
CA CYS A 167 7.64 7.74 -5.04
C CYS A 167 7.38 9.01 -4.23
N GLU A 168 7.45 10.18 -4.86
CA GLU A 168 7.00 11.43 -4.25
C GLU A 168 5.50 11.62 -4.48
N GLU A 169 4.72 11.65 -3.41
CA GLU A 169 3.27 11.84 -3.41
C GLU A 169 2.93 13.34 -3.34
N THR A 170 3.43 14.11 -4.32
CA THR A 170 3.19 15.54 -4.39
C THR A 170 3.23 16.05 -5.82
N GLU A 171 2.67 17.23 -6.03
CA GLU A 171 2.75 17.96 -7.29
C GLU A 171 3.44 19.32 -7.12
N GLU A 172 4.10 19.54 -5.98
CA GLU A 172 4.70 20.83 -5.69
C GLU A 172 5.87 21.14 -6.64
N ARG A 173 6.00 22.42 -6.97
CA ARG A 173 7.02 22.94 -7.90
C ARG A 173 8.07 23.74 -7.16
N ALA A 174 9.19 23.99 -7.84
CA ALA A 174 10.20 24.91 -7.34
C ALA A 174 9.55 26.26 -6.98
N GLY A 175 9.89 26.78 -5.80
CA GLY A 175 9.30 28.01 -5.23
C GLY A 175 8.07 27.79 -4.36
N SER A 176 7.54 26.56 -4.28
CA SER A 176 6.54 26.21 -3.26
C SER A 176 7.21 25.93 -1.93
N GLY A 177 6.91 26.74 -0.92
CA GLY A 177 7.56 26.66 0.39
C GLY A 177 9.09 26.80 0.27
N ASN A 178 9.81 25.76 0.70
CA ASN A 178 11.27 25.71 0.66
C ASN A 178 11.84 24.94 -0.54
N TYR A 179 11.00 24.41 -1.43
CA TYR A 179 11.47 23.64 -2.58
C TYR A 179 12.22 24.53 -3.58
N THR A 180 13.42 24.10 -3.93
CA THR A 180 14.29 24.73 -4.94
C THR A 180 14.22 24.02 -6.29
N LYS A 181 13.61 22.82 -6.33
CA LYS A 181 13.39 22.02 -7.53
C LYS A 181 11.92 21.59 -7.63
N ASP A 182 11.53 21.13 -8.82
CA ASP A 182 10.21 20.53 -9.02
C ASP A 182 10.17 19.15 -8.38
N HIS A 183 9.02 18.79 -7.79
CA HIS A 183 8.77 17.49 -7.17
C HIS A 183 7.58 16.77 -7.83
N GLY A 184 7.31 15.56 -7.35
CA GLY A 184 6.30 14.64 -7.87
C GLY A 184 6.89 13.60 -8.79
N PHE A 185 8.10 13.13 -8.49
CA PHE A 185 8.82 12.17 -9.32
C PHE A 185 9.15 10.87 -8.59
N ILE A 186 9.52 9.86 -9.38
CA ILE A 186 10.10 8.61 -8.87
C ILE A 186 11.63 8.70 -8.87
N PHE A 187 12.27 8.15 -7.85
CA PHE A 187 13.73 8.02 -7.73
C PHE A 187 14.14 6.56 -7.51
N GLU A 188 15.28 6.16 -8.06
CA GLU A 188 15.84 4.82 -7.86
C GLU A 188 16.95 4.84 -6.79
N VAL A 189 16.82 3.95 -5.80
CA VAL A 189 17.68 3.85 -4.63
C VAL A 189 18.35 2.47 -4.58
N ASP A 190 19.67 2.44 -4.44
CA ASP A 190 20.45 1.21 -4.23
C ASP A 190 20.58 0.92 -2.71
N PRO A 191 20.06 -0.23 -2.22
CA PRO A 191 20.13 -0.58 -0.79
C PRO A 191 21.56 -0.81 -0.30
N TYR A 192 22.45 -1.26 -1.18
CA TYR A 192 23.76 -1.79 -0.82
C TYR A 192 24.85 -0.73 -0.86
N ARG A 193 24.80 0.13 -1.88
CA ARG A 193 25.91 1.00 -2.28
C ARG A 193 25.41 2.43 -2.46
N PRO A 194 25.66 3.34 -1.50
CA PRO A 194 25.23 4.73 -1.62
C PRO A 194 25.75 5.42 -2.89
N ASP A 195 26.97 5.07 -3.34
CA ASP A 195 27.57 5.60 -4.57
C ASP A 195 26.83 5.24 -5.87
N ARG A 196 25.88 4.29 -5.80
CA ARG A 196 25.03 3.90 -6.94
C ARG A 196 23.66 4.57 -6.92
N THR A 197 23.25 5.17 -5.81
CA THR A 197 22.05 6.00 -5.77
C THR A 197 22.37 7.35 -6.40
N VAL A 198 21.67 7.66 -7.51
CA VAL A 198 21.78 8.96 -8.18
C VAL A 198 20.55 9.79 -7.80
N PRO A 199 20.70 10.92 -7.08
CA PRO A 199 19.59 11.75 -6.61
C PRO A 199 19.04 12.64 -7.74
N GLU A 200 18.60 11.99 -8.82
CA GLU A 200 17.99 12.62 -9.99
C GLU A 200 16.71 11.88 -10.36
N PRO A 201 15.61 12.60 -10.64
CA PRO A 201 14.30 12.03 -10.89
C PRO A 201 14.23 11.23 -12.20
N LEU A 202 13.40 10.19 -12.23
CA LEU A 202 13.04 9.42 -13.41
C LEU A 202 11.90 10.12 -14.18
N THR A 203 12.20 11.30 -14.73
CA THR A 203 11.18 12.22 -15.28
C THR A 203 10.29 11.63 -16.39
N ALA A 204 10.77 10.62 -17.13
CA ALA A 204 9.99 9.96 -18.17
C ALA A 204 8.82 9.10 -17.63
N MET A 205 8.85 8.75 -16.34
CA MET A 205 7.76 8.06 -15.63
C MET A 205 6.63 9.04 -15.24
N GLY A 206 6.82 10.33 -15.47
CA GLY A 206 5.80 11.35 -15.30
C GLY A 206 5.88 12.08 -13.96
N ARG A 207 5.13 13.18 -13.86
CA ARG A 207 5.05 14.04 -12.70
C ARG A 207 3.63 14.17 -12.17
N PHE A 208 3.35 13.53 -11.05
CA PHE A 208 2.05 13.53 -10.36
C PHE A 208 2.26 13.04 -8.91
N SER A 209 1.19 12.98 -8.11
CA SER A 209 1.24 12.39 -6.77
C SER A 209 1.40 10.86 -6.88
N HIS A 210 2.63 10.38 -7.01
CA HIS A 210 2.92 8.95 -7.13
C HIS A 210 2.76 8.28 -5.76
N GLU A 211 1.95 7.23 -5.69
CA GLU A 211 1.86 6.42 -4.48
C GLU A 211 2.82 5.24 -4.53
N ALA A 212 2.51 4.24 -5.37
CA ALA A 212 3.25 2.99 -5.43
C ALA A 212 3.55 2.56 -6.86
N VAL A 213 4.54 1.67 -7.00
CA VAL A 213 4.87 1.07 -8.29
C VAL A 213 5.04 -0.44 -8.22
N ALA A 214 4.71 -1.10 -9.33
CA ALA A 214 4.97 -2.52 -9.51
C ALA A 214 5.67 -2.76 -10.85
N VAL A 215 6.81 -3.45 -10.82
CA VAL A 215 7.57 -3.75 -12.04
C VAL A 215 7.22 -5.16 -12.52
N ASP A 216 6.78 -5.29 -13.77
CA ASP A 216 6.64 -6.58 -14.43
C ASP A 216 8.04 -7.18 -14.67
N PRO A 217 8.42 -8.28 -14.01
CA PRO A 217 9.73 -8.89 -14.20
C PRO A 217 9.91 -9.48 -15.60
N ARG A 218 8.83 -9.66 -16.38
CA ARG A 218 8.76 -10.32 -17.70
C ARG A 218 9.00 -9.39 -18.88
N ASP A 219 8.91 -8.08 -18.70
CA ASP A 219 9.29 -7.12 -19.74
C ASP A 219 9.83 -5.78 -19.21
N GLY A 220 9.81 -5.55 -17.89
CA GLY A 220 10.28 -4.31 -17.27
C GLY A 220 9.28 -3.16 -17.26
N THR A 221 8.04 -3.38 -17.73
CA THR A 221 6.95 -2.40 -17.60
C THR A 221 6.76 -2.04 -16.13
N VAL A 222 6.61 -0.75 -15.83
CA VAL A 222 6.33 -0.26 -14.48
C VAL A 222 4.87 0.19 -14.43
N TYR A 223 4.09 -0.32 -13.49
CA TYR A 223 2.72 0.13 -13.22
C TYR A 223 2.76 1.11 -12.06
N GLU A 224 1.99 2.20 -12.14
CA GLU A 224 2.10 3.34 -11.21
C GLU A 224 0.69 3.80 -10.82
N THR A 225 0.52 4.15 -9.54
CA THR A 225 -0.73 4.67 -8.99
C THR A 225 -0.61 6.16 -8.66
N GLU A 226 -1.68 6.92 -8.91
CA GLU A 226 -1.77 8.33 -8.52
C GLU A 226 -2.76 8.50 -7.38
N ASP A 227 -2.26 8.85 -6.19
CA ASP A 227 -3.12 9.22 -5.08
C ASP A 227 -3.64 10.66 -5.30
N ALA A 228 -4.80 10.73 -5.94
CA ALA A 228 -5.59 11.94 -6.00
C ALA A 228 -7.02 11.66 -5.55
N PHE A 229 -7.43 12.38 -4.51
CA PHE A 229 -8.75 12.27 -3.90
C PHE A 229 -9.70 13.43 -4.24
N GLU A 230 -9.21 14.50 -4.88
CA GLU A 230 -10.03 15.59 -5.42
C GLU A 230 -10.37 15.33 -6.90
N LYS A 231 -11.56 15.76 -7.34
CA LYS A 231 -12.04 15.50 -8.70
C LYS A 231 -11.42 16.47 -9.74
N PRO A 232 -11.02 16.01 -10.95
CA PRO A 232 -10.94 14.62 -11.41
C PRO A 232 -9.93 13.81 -10.59
N PHE A 233 -10.30 12.58 -10.26
CA PHE A 233 -9.50 11.70 -9.40
C PHE A 233 -8.28 11.12 -10.13
N GLY A 234 -7.45 10.36 -9.41
CA GLY A 234 -6.23 9.76 -9.93
C GLY A 234 -6.45 8.77 -11.08
N LEU A 235 -5.36 8.47 -11.78
CA LEU A 235 -5.31 7.48 -12.86
C LEU A 235 -4.37 6.32 -12.50
N PHE A 236 -4.57 5.18 -13.17
CA PHE A 236 -3.63 4.07 -13.12
C PHE A 236 -2.77 4.09 -14.38
N TYR A 237 -1.45 4.06 -14.23
CA TYR A 237 -0.49 4.23 -15.31
C TYR A 237 0.32 2.97 -15.59
N ARG A 238 0.92 2.94 -16.78
CA ARG A 238 2.07 2.10 -17.07
C ARG A 238 3.15 2.88 -17.81
N PHE A 239 4.39 2.67 -17.40
CA PHE A 239 5.59 3.14 -18.08
C PHE A 239 6.27 2.00 -18.82
N LEU A 240 6.51 2.22 -20.11
CA LEU A 240 7.20 1.29 -21.01
C LEU A 240 8.65 1.77 -21.20
N PRO A 241 9.64 1.20 -20.50
CA PRO A 241 11.02 1.66 -20.58
C PRO A 241 11.64 1.38 -21.95
N ALA A 242 12.50 2.29 -22.42
CA ALA A 242 13.26 2.13 -23.67
C ALA A 242 14.37 1.06 -23.56
N LYS A 243 14.89 0.82 -22.36
CA LYS A 243 15.90 -0.21 -22.06
C LYS A 243 15.48 -1.06 -20.86
N PRO A 244 14.45 -1.91 -21.00
CA PRO A 244 13.99 -2.72 -19.89
C PRO A 244 15.08 -3.66 -19.38
N ARG A 245 15.09 -3.91 -18.06
CA ARG A 245 15.84 -5.01 -17.41
C ARG A 245 17.36 -4.97 -17.58
N ARG A 246 17.95 -3.78 -17.69
CA ARG A 246 19.41 -3.61 -17.73
C ARG A 246 20.05 -3.37 -16.35
N GLY A 247 19.33 -3.67 -15.28
CA GLY A 247 19.77 -3.44 -13.91
C GLY A 247 19.56 -2.00 -13.46
N SER A 248 20.26 -1.62 -12.38
CA SER A 248 20.20 -0.26 -11.83
C SER A 248 20.51 0.80 -12.90
N GLY A 249 19.71 1.88 -12.90
CA GLY A 249 19.84 3.00 -13.81
C GLY A 249 19.22 2.77 -15.19
N ALA A 250 18.71 1.58 -15.48
CA ALA A 250 18.12 1.26 -16.78
C ALA A 250 16.92 2.16 -17.15
N LEU A 251 16.11 2.54 -16.15
CA LEU A 251 14.93 3.39 -16.34
C LEU A 251 15.28 4.83 -16.75
N ARG A 252 16.52 5.29 -16.51
CA ARG A 252 17.01 6.61 -16.96
C ARG A 252 17.12 6.73 -18.47
N ALA A 253 17.06 5.61 -19.20
CA ALA A 253 17.01 5.63 -20.66
C ALA A 253 15.71 6.23 -21.21
N GLY A 254 14.74 6.56 -20.35
CA GLY A 254 13.44 7.06 -20.74
C GLY A 254 12.52 5.96 -21.25
N GLY A 255 11.37 6.35 -21.78
CA GLY A 255 10.32 5.43 -22.19
C GLY A 255 9.05 6.19 -22.56
N ARG A 256 7.91 5.48 -22.55
CA ARG A 256 6.59 6.06 -22.80
C ARG A 256 5.66 5.78 -21.63
N LEU A 257 5.00 6.82 -21.14
CA LEU A 257 3.96 6.73 -20.13
C LEU A 257 2.58 6.62 -20.80
N GLU A 258 1.75 5.71 -20.31
CA GLU A 258 0.38 5.47 -20.76
C GLU A 258 -0.55 5.38 -19.55
N ALA A 259 -1.81 5.78 -19.72
CA ALA A 259 -2.86 5.70 -18.69
C ALA A 259 -3.93 4.67 -19.08
N LEU A 260 -4.49 4.01 -18.08
CA LEU A 260 -5.51 2.98 -18.20
C LEU A 260 -6.85 3.56 -18.65
N ARG A 261 -7.46 2.95 -19.67
CA ARG A 261 -8.87 3.13 -20.01
C ARG A 261 -9.61 1.81 -19.97
N VAL A 262 -10.70 1.78 -19.21
CA VAL A 262 -11.73 0.77 -19.30
C VAL A 262 -12.88 1.37 -20.13
N PRO A 263 -13.15 0.85 -21.35
CA PRO A 263 -14.23 1.38 -22.19
C PRO A 263 -15.56 1.45 -21.44
N ASP A 264 -16.26 2.58 -21.59
CA ASP A 264 -17.56 2.87 -20.97
C ASP A 264 -17.57 2.90 -19.42
N VAL A 265 -16.40 2.88 -18.79
CA VAL A 265 -16.25 3.01 -17.32
C VAL A 265 -15.37 4.24 -17.03
N PRO A 266 -15.95 5.44 -16.86
CA PRO A 266 -15.18 6.66 -16.57
C PRO A 266 -14.63 6.70 -15.14
N ASP A 267 -15.17 5.87 -14.24
CA ASP A 267 -14.85 5.88 -12.82
C ASP A 267 -14.96 4.44 -12.26
N LEU A 268 -13.86 3.90 -11.75
CA LEU A 268 -13.80 2.53 -11.22
C LEU A 268 -14.71 2.32 -10.01
N SER A 269 -15.05 3.37 -9.25
CA SER A 269 -15.93 3.26 -8.09
C SER A 269 -17.33 2.75 -8.46
N ALA A 270 -17.76 2.92 -9.72
CA ALA A 270 -19.02 2.39 -10.22
C ALA A 270 -19.07 0.85 -10.20
N VAL A 271 -17.92 0.17 -10.20
CA VAL A 271 -17.81 -1.27 -10.19
C VAL A 271 -17.74 -1.77 -8.75
N ARG A 272 -18.73 -2.56 -8.33
CA ARG A 272 -18.89 -2.95 -6.92
C ARG A 272 -19.00 -4.44 -6.66
N GLU A 273 -19.06 -5.25 -7.70
CA GLU A 273 -19.22 -6.70 -7.57
C GLU A 273 -17.87 -7.41 -7.73
N PRO A 274 -17.29 -7.98 -6.65
CA PRO A 274 -16.06 -8.75 -6.74
C PRO A 274 -16.17 -9.89 -7.75
N GLY A 275 -15.18 -10.03 -8.61
CA GLY A 275 -15.20 -10.96 -9.74
C GLY A 275 -15.68 -10.34 -11.05
N THR A 276 -16.09 -9.06 -11.08
CA THR A 276 -16.31 -8.34 -12.34
C THR A 276 -15.02 -8.29 -13.14
N VAL A 277 -15.10 -8.64 -14.43
CA VAL A 277 -13.96 -8.73 -15.37
C VAL A 277 -14.17 -7.79 -16.55
N PHE A 278 -13.10 -7.09 -16.95
CA PHE A 278 -13.02 -6.32 -18.18
C PHE A 278 -11.88 -6.86 -19.05
N ASP A 279 -12.21 -7.49 -20.19
CA ASP A 279 -11.23 -8.12 -21.10
C ASP A 279 -10.72 -7.19 -22.22
N ARG A 280 -11.11 -5.91 -22.21
CA ARG A 280 -10.81 -4.93 -23.28
C ARG A 280 -10.24 -3.64 -22.73
N VAL A 281 -9.36 -3.76 -21.75
CA VAL A 281 -8.62 -2.60 -21.23
C VAL A 281 -7.73 -2.03 -22.32
N GLU A 282 -7.72 -0.72 -22.41
CA GLU A 282 -6.90 0.06 -23.32
C GLU A 282 -5.90 0.89 -22.54
N TRP A 283 -4.80 1.24 -23.22
CA TRP A 283 -3.74 2.08 -22.67
C TRP A 283 -3.53 3.23 -23.64
N LEU A 284 -3.75 4.45 -23.15
CA LEU A 284 -3.65 5.66 -23.95
C LEU A 284 -2.36 6.40 -23.61
N PRO A 285 -1.62 6.93 -24.59
CA PRO A 285 -0.42 7.72 -24.31
C PRO A 285 -0.77 8.95 -23.48
N VAL A 286 0.03 9.22 -22.45
CA VAL A 286 -0.10 10.46 -21.69
C VAL A 286 0.40 11.64 -22.56
N PRO A 287 -0.42 12.68 -22.80
CA PRO A 287 -0.05 13.77 -23.71
C PRO A 287 1.20 14.56 -23.28
N ASP A 288 1.27 14.98 -22.02
CA ASP A 288 2.42 15.65 -21.42
C ASP A 288 2.78 15.01 -20.07
N PRO A 289 3.72 14.04 -20.03
CA PRO A 289 4.05 13.33 -18.79
C PRO A 289 4.69 14.24 -17.74
N LEU A 290 5.26 15.39 -18.11
CA LEU A 290 5.87 16.32 -17.16
C LEU A 290 4.87 17.31 -16.55
N ALA A 291 3.60 17.23 -16.97
CA ALA A 291 2.53 18.09 -16.49
C ALA A 291 2.93 19.58 -16.49
N LYS A 292 3.64 20.05 -17.53
CA LYS A 292 4.29 21.37 -17.55
C LYS A 292 3.32 22.51 -17.30
N LYS A 293 2.06 22.31 -17.71
CA LYS A 293 0.96 23.26 -17.54
C LYS A 293 -0.25 22.66 -16.84
N THR A 294 -0.54 21.39 -17.11
CA THR A 294 -1.78 20.73 -16.71
C THR A 294 -1.43 19.40 -16.07
N PRO A 295 -1.83 19.16 -14.80
CA PRO A 295 -1.67 17.85 -14.17
C PRO A 295 -2.24 16.74 -15.05
N ILE A 296 -1.63 15.55 -15.02
CA ILE A 296 -1.90 14.51 -16.02
C ILE A 296 -3.38 14.11 -16.03
N ARG A 297 -3.99 13.95 -14.84
CA ARG A 297 -5.41 13.62 -14.69
C ARG A 297 -6.39 14.66 -15.26
N PHE A 298 -5.95 15.85 -15.63
CA PHE A 298 -6.75 16.91 -16.27
C PHE A 298 -6.51 17.03 -17.78
N GLN A 299 -5.59 16.25 -18.34
CA GLN A 299 -5.25 16.33 -19.76
C GLN A 299 -6.33 15.68 -20.64
N ASP A 300 -6.41 16.12 -21.89
CA ASP A 300 -7.35 15.55 -22.86
C ASP A 300 -6.80 14.25 -23.46
N PHE A 301 -7.44 13.14 -23.11
CA PHE A 301 -7.16 11.81 -23.67
C PHE A 301 -7.97 11.49 -24.95
N GLY A 302 -8.68 12.49 -25.47
CA GLY A 302 -9.47 12.39 -26.70
C GLY A 302 -10.82 11.70 -26.50
N ARG A 303 -11.41 11.25 -27.61
CA ARG A 303 -12.77 10.68 -27.62
C ARG A 303 -12.84 9.44 -26.71
N GLY A 304 -13.83 9.44 -25.83
CA GLY A 304 -14.05 8.39 -24.83
C GLY A 304 -13.38 8.65 -23.48
N GLY A 305 -12.56 9.69 -23.37
CA GLY A 305 -11.92 10.08 -22.11
C GLY A 305 -10.96 9.04 -21.56
N ILE A 306 -10.76 9.08 -20.24
CA ILE A 306 -9.91 8.18 -19.46
C ILE A 306 -10.68 7.67 -18.25
N THR A 307 -10.25 6.54 -17.67
CA THR A 307 -10.86 5.96 -16.47
C THR A 307 -10.17 6.50 -15.23
N HIS A 308 -10.94 7.09 -14.32
CA HIS A 308 -10.49 7.60 -13.04
C HIS A 308 -10.78 6.64 -11.89
N ALA A 309 -10.06 6.79 -10.78
CA ALA A 309 -10.40 6.19 -9.50
C ALA A 309 -9.92 7.09 -8.35
N GLN A 310 -10.72 7.17 -7.30
CA GLN A 310 -10.38 7.98 -6.12
C GLN A 310 -9.37 7.24 -5.24
N LYS A 311 -8.33 7.94 -4.77
CA LYS A 311 -7.30 7.44 -3.84
C LYS A 311 -6.70 6.11 -4.31
N LEU A 312 -6.04 6.11 -5.47
CA LEU A 312 -5.33 4.94 -5.96
C LEU A 312 -4.01 4.82 -5.21
N GLU A 313 -3.83 3.73 -4.46
CA GLU A 313 -2.70 3.60 -3.56
C GLU A 313 -1.79 2.40 -3.82
N GLY A 314 -1.60 1.51 -2.85
CA GLY A 314 -0.62 0.43 -2.92
C GLY A 314 -0.69 -0.38 -4.22
N CYS A 315 0.48 -0.71 -4.76
CA CYS A 315 0.66 -1.38 -6.05
C CYS A 315 1.72 -2.47 -5.90
N TYR A 316 1.43 -3.71 -6.34
CA TYR A 316 2.37 -4.82 -6.18
C TYR A 316 2.26 -5.87 -7.28
N TRP A 317 3.40 -6.37 -7.76
CA TRP A 317 3.44 -7.44 -8.76
C TRP A 317 3.32 -8.81 -8.10
N GLY A 318 2.46 -9.69 -8.62
CA GLY A 318 2.34 -11.07 -8.14
C GLY A 318 1.95 -12.08 -9.20
N GLY A 319 2.78 -13.11 -9.36
CA GLY A 319 2.57 -14.15 -10.37
C GLY A 319 2.65 -13.54 -11.78
N ASP A 320 1.50 -13.42 -12.43
CA ASP A 320 1.32 -12.96 -13.81
C ASP A 320 0.56 -11.63 -13.93
N ARG A 321 0.36 -10.93 -12.81
CA ARG A 321 -0.48 -9.74 -12.73
C ARG A 321 0.06 -8.69 -11.76
N VAL A 322 -0.43 -7.47 -11.92
CA VAL A 322 -0.28 -6.39 -10.94
C VAL A 322 -1.58 -6.29 -10.12
N TYR A 323 -1.44 -6.09 -8.82
CA TYR A 323 -2.51 -5.70 -7.92
C TYR A 323 -2.37 -4.23 -7.57
N PHE A 324 -3.49 -3.51 -7.49
CA PHE A 324 -3.50 -2.13 -7.02
C PHE A 324 -4.74 -1.82 -6.19
N VAL A 325 -4.63 -0.82 -5.33
CA VAL A 325 -5.66 -0.45 -4.37
C VAL A 325 -6.36 0.84 -4.77
N SER A 326 -7.67 0.92 -4.50
CA SER A 326 -8.40 2.19 -4.41
C SER A 326 -9.03 2.26 -3.02
N SER A 327 -8.56 3.17 -2.21
CA SER A 327 -8.66 3.04 -0.75
C SER A 327 -10.01 3.48 -0.23
N PHE A 328 -10.62 4.45 -0.88
CA PHE A 328 -12.03 4.74 -0.73
C PHE A 328 -12.55 5.45 -1.98
N ALA A 329 -13.87 5.44 -2.12
CA ALA A 329 -14.54 6.41 -2.96
C ALA A 329 -15.76 6.96 -2.24
N ARG A 330 -16.04 8.24 -2.45
CA ARG A 330 -17.09 8.99 -1.76
C ARG A 330 -17.91 9.82 -2.74
N ARG A 331 -19.22 9.55 -2.82
CA ARG A 331 -20.15 10.29 -3.69
C ARG A 331 -20.17 11.78 -3.38
N LYS A 332 -20.01 12.14 -2.11
CA LYS A 332 -19.91 13.54 -1.67
C LYS A 332 -18.73 14.29 -2.29
N ASP A 333 -17.66 13.57 -2.65
CA ASP A 333 -16.45 14.11 -3.28
C ASP A 333 -16.53 13.99 -4.82
N GLY A 334 -17.62 13.42 -5.34
CA GLY A 334 -17.94 13.37 -6.78
C GLY A 334 -17.69 12.02 -7.47
N SER A 335 -17.44 10.95 -6.71
CA SER A 335 -17.37 9.58 -7.22
C SER A 335 -18.74 9.03 -7.64
N SER A 336 -18.73 8.01 -8.50
CA SER A 336 -19.93 7.34 -9.01
C SER A 336 -20.59 6.44 -7.97
N ALA A 337 -19.78 5.85 -7.08
CA ALA A 337 -20.30 5.16 -5.90
C ALA A 337 -19.39 5.26 -4.67
N ASP A 338 -19.98 4.95 -3.52
CA ASP A 338 -19.24 4.80 -2.27
C ASP A 338 -18.65 3.38 -2.14
N HIS A 339 -17.39 3.31 -1.70
CA HIS A 339 -16.75 2.10 -1.17
C HIS A 339 -15.69 2.46 -0.13
N PHE A 340 -15.32 1.49 0.70
CA PHE A 340 -14.37 1.65 1.81
C PHE A 340 -12.99 1.03 1.51
N GLY A 341 -12.81 0.62 0.25
CA GLY A 341 -11.58 0.03 -0.26
C GLY A 341 -11.88 -0.93 -1.40
N GLN A 342 -10.98 -1.04 -2.35
CA GLN A 342 -11.02 -2.01 -3.44
C GLN A 342 -9.62 -2.50 -3.73
N VAL A 343 -9.49 -3.78 -4.04
CA VAL A 343 -8.28 -4.31 -4.67
C VAL A 343 -8.63 -4.77 -6.07
N TRP A 344 -7.88 -4.28 -7.02
CA TRP A 344 -7.97 -4.62 -8.42
C TRP A 344 -6.78 -5.49 -8.82
N SER A 345 -6.95 -6.32 -9.84
CA SER A 345 -5.84 -7.02 -10.48
C SER A 345 -5.89 -6.85 -11.99
N TYR A 346 -4.75 -6.53 -12.59
CA TYR A 346 -4.59 -6.42 -14.04
C TYR A 346 -3.61 -7.47 -14.57
N GLU A 347 -4.07 -8.29 -15.52
CA GLU A 347 -3.31 -9.32 -16.22
C GLU A 347 -2.86 -8.78 -17.60
N PRO A 348 -1.57 -8.44 -17.78
CA PRO A 348 -1.13 -7.74 -18.99
C PRO A 348 -1.31 -8.56 -20.28
N ASP A 349 -1.03 -9.87 -20.21
CA ASP A 349 -1.09 -10.77 -21.38
C ASP A 349 -2.51 -10.92 -21.93
N ARG A 350 -3.51 -10.79 -21.04
CA ARG A 350 -4.93 -10.87 -21.39
C ARG A 350 -5.58 -9.50 -21.56
N ARG A 351 -4.87 -8.42 -21.22
CA ARG A 351 -5.43 -7.07 -21.06
C ARG A 351 -6.70 -7.07 -20.20
N ARG A 352 -6.66 -7.84 -19.12
CA ARG A 352 -7.81 -8.14 -18.29
C ARG A 352 -7.70 -7.42 -16.96
N LEU A 353 -8.66 -6.56 -16.63
CA LEU A 353 -8.84 -6.00 -15.29
C LEU A 353 -9.92 -6.78 -14.55
N THR A 354 -9.68 -7.12 -13.29
CA THR A 354 -10.63 -7.83 -12.43
C THR A 354 -10.72 -7.14 -11.08
N LEU A 355 -11.94 -6.89 -10.60
CA LEU A 355 -12.17 -6.46 -9.22
C LEU A 355 -12.02 -7.67 -8.30
N VAL A 356 -11.00 -7.68 -7.44
CA VAL A 356 -10.67 -8.84 -6.59
C VAL A 356 -11.52 -8.85 -5.33
N ILE A 357 -11.54 -7.72 -4.62
CA ILE A 357 -12.29 -7.55 -3.37
C ILE A 357 -12.75 -6.10 -3.25
N VAL A 358 -13.89 -5.92 -2.59
CA VAL A 358 -14.41 -4.62 -2.15
C VAL A 358 -14.51 -4.68 -0.64
N PHE A 359 -13.83 -3.75 0.04
CA PHE A 359 -14.01 -3.51 1.46
C PHE A 359 -15.31 -2.74 1.63
N GLY A 360 -16.18 -3.26 2.50
CA GLY A 360 -17.43 -2.63 2.85
C GLY A 360 -17.43 -2.15 4.30
N PRO A 361 -18.47 -1.41 4.70
CA PRO A 361 -18.78 -1.31 6.13
C PRO A 361 -19.25 -2.68 6.68
N GLY A 362 -19.51 -3.66 5.79
CA GLY A 362 -20.01 -5.00 6.08
C GLY A 362 -19.14 -6.16 5.57
N THR A 363 -17.88 -5.94 5.21
CA THR A 363 -16.85 -7.01 5.31
C THR A 363 -16.50 -7.15 6.79
N ASP A 364 -17.41 -7.76 7.57
CA ASP A 364 -17.36 -7.75 9.03
C ASP A 364 -16.37 -8.79 9.60
N THR A 365 -15.32 -8.31 10.29
CA THR A 365 -14.77 -9.00 11.49
C THR A 365 -14.71 -8.08 12.73
N SER A 366 -15.48 -6.99 12.76
CA SER A 366 -15.86 -6.11 13.88
C SER A 366 -14.88 -5.05 14.42
N LEU A 367 -14.16 -4.42 13.48
CA LEU A 367 -13.77 -2.99 13.36
C LEU A 367 -12.43 -2.46 13.94
N PRO A 368 -11.82 -1.44 13.27
CA PRO A 368 -12.04 -0.97 11.89
C PRO A 368 -11.16 -1.69 10.87
N GLY A 369 -11.70 -1.84 9.66
CA GLY A 369 -10.87 -2.02 8.49
C GLY A 369 -11.45 -1.33 7.25
N GLU A 370 -10.91 -0.16 6.94
CA GLU A 370 -11.24 0.71 5.80
C GLU A 370 -9.96 1.38 5.31
N SER A 371 -10.00 1.99 4.12
CA SER A 371 -8.83 2.64 3.52
C SER A 371 -7.61 1.71 3.47
N PRO A 372 -7.73 0.53 2.81
CA PRO A 372 -6.56 -0.26 2.48
C PRO A 372 -5.60 0.63 1.70
N ASP A 373 -4.32 0.54 1.98
CA ASP A 373 -3.30 1.35 1.31
C ASP A 373 -2.15 0.43 0.88
N ASN A 374 -1.08 0.37 1.66
CA ASN A 374 0.16 -0.29 1.29
C ASN A 374 -0.04 -1.82 1.21
N ILE A 375 0.37 -2.45 0.11
CA ILE A 375 0.20 -3.89 -0.10
C ILE A 375 1.51 -4.62 -0.43
N CYS A 376 1.60 -5.89 -0.03
CA CYS A 376 2.62 -6.80 -0.54
C CYS A 376 2.08 -8.24 -0.69
N LEU A 377 2.82 -9.12 -1.36
CA LEU A 377 2.46 -10.53 -1.40
C LEU A 377 2.74 -11.23 -0.07
N ALA A 378 1.75 -12.00 0.39
CA ALA A 378 1.95 -12.94 1.49
C ALA A 378 2.79 -14.17 1.03
N PRO A 379 3.61 -14.77 1.92
CA PRO A 379 4.44 -15.94 1.62
C PRO A 379 3.67 -17.13 1.03
N GLU A 380 2.49 -17.41 1.59
CA GLU A 380 1.56 -18.48 1.19
C GLU A 380 0.72 -18.12 -0.04
N GLY A 381 0.85 -16.89 -0.55
CA GLY A 381 0.02 -16.31 -1.59
C GLY A 381 -1.18 -15.55 -1.02
N GLY A 382 -1.74 -14.64 -1.84
CA GLY A 382 -2.62 -13.59 -1.35
C GLY A 382 -1.84 -12.30 -1.08
N LEU A 383 -2.45 -11.37 -0.35
CA LEU A 383 -1.88 -10.07 -0.04
C LEU A 383 -1.80 -9.86 1.48
N MET A 384 -0.81 -9.10 1.92
CA MET A 384 -0.88 -8.32 3.15
C MET A 384 -1.21 -6.88 2.78
N VAL A 385 -2.06 -6.26 3.57
CA VAL A 385 -2.67 -4.95 3.33
C VAL A 385 -2.55 -4.14 4.61
N CYS A 386 -1.82 -3.04 4.56
CA CYS A 386 -1.85 -2.03 5.60
C CYS A 386 -3.09 -1.16 5.45
N GLU A 387 -3.52 -0.59 6.57
CA GLU A 387 -4.59 0.38 6.59
C GLU A 387 -4.09 1.75 6.99
N ASP A 388 -4.74 2.74 6.37
CA ASP A 388 -4.68 4.18 6.63
C ASP A 388 -6.11 4.72 6.84
N GLY A 389 -6.82 4.09 7.78
CA GLY A 389 -8.24 4.34 8.04
C GLY A 389 -8.50 5.31 9.19
N GLY A 390 -9.77 5.61 9.46
CA GLY A 390 -10.15 6.19 10.75
C GLY A 390 -10.16 5.11 11.85
N GLY A 391 -9.55 5.39 13.00
CA GLY A 391 -9.63 4.53 14.19
C GLY A 391 -8.46 3.58 14.39
N ALA A 392 -8.71 2.39 14.93
CA ALA A 392 -7.64 1.41 15.17
C ALA A 392 -7.08 0.88 13.84
N GLN A 393 -5.76 0.85 13.75
CA GLN A 393 -5.03 0.51 12.53
C GLN A 393 -4.61 -0.95 12.54
N HIS A 394 -4.74 -1.61 11.39
CA HIS A 394 -4.41 -3.02 11.22
C HIS A 394 -3.49 -3.28 10.04
N VAL A 395 -2.80 -4.41 10.10
CA VAL A 395 -2.38 -5.13 8.89
C VAL A 395 -3.37 -6.28 8.72
N TYR A 396 -4.03 -6.34 7.57
CA TYR A 396 -4.89 -7.44 7.16
C TYR A 396 -4.16 -8.36 6.19
N GLY A 397 -4.51 -9.63 6.21
CA GLY A 397 -4.20 -10.54 5.11
C GLY A 397 -5.44 -10.86 4.30
N VAL A 398 -5.27 -10.96 2.98
CA VAL A 398 -6.30 -11.33 2.01
C VAL A 398 -5.89 -12.62 1.33
N THR A 399 -6.66 -13.69 1.52
CA THR A 399 -6.37 -15.00 0.92
C THR A 399 -6.70 -15.02 -0.57
N ARG A 400 -6.24 -16.05 -1.30
CA ARG A 400 -6.62 -16.25 -2.72
C ARG A 400 -8.13 -16.49 -2.89
N GLN A 401 -8.78 -16.99 -1.85
CA GLN A 401 -10.23 -17.20 -1.76
C GLN A 401 -10.98 -15.92 -1.39
N ARG A 402 -10.29 -14.77 -1.30
CA ARG A 402 -10.84 -13.44 -0.98
C ARG A 402 -11.38 -13.34 0.45
N GLU A 403 -10.83 -14.13 1.36
CA GLU A 403 -11.10 -14.02 2.80
C GLU A 403 -10.12 -13.04 3.43
N VAL A 404 -10.62 -12.18 4.32
CA VAL A 404 -9.83 -11.19 5.05
C VAL A 404 -9.64 -11.64 6.49
N TYR A 405 -8.44 -11.47 7.05
CA TYR A 405 -8.14 -11.78 8.45
C TYR A 405 -7.15 -10.76 9.04
N PRO A 406 -7.28 -10.38 10.32
CA PRO A 406 -6.32 -9.48 10.95
C PRO A 406 -4.99 -10.20 11.21
N MET A 407 -3.88 -9.55 10.90
CA MET A 407 -2.52 -10.03 11.12
C MET A 407 -1.78 -9.23 12.20
N ALA A 408 -2.01 -7.93 12.28
CA ALA A 408 -1.46 -7.08 13.34
C ALA A 408 -2.41 -5.94 13.65
N ARG A 409 -2.35 -5.42 14.89
CA ARG A 409 -3.03 -4.18 15.28
C ARG A 409 -2.06 -3.25 15.99
N ASN A 410 -2.07 -1.97 15.63
CA ASN A 410 -1.31 -0.95 16.34
C ASN A 410 -1.98 -0.62 17.67
N ARG A 411 -1.23 -0.70 18.77
CA ARG A 411 -1.72 -0.39 20.13
C ARG A 411 -1.33 1.00 20.61
N LYS A 412 -0.41 1.67 19.92
CA LYS A 412 0.12 2.96 20.36
C LYS A 412 -0.88 4.07 20.05
N ASN A 413 -1.59 4.51 21.09
CA ASN A 413 -2.39 5.73 21.02
C ASN A 413 -1.45 6.94 20.92
N ILE A 414 -1.63 7.77 19.90
CA ILE A 414 -0.81 8.96 19.62
C ILE A 414 -1.50 10.27 19.99
N ARG A 415 -2.71 10.19 20.56
CA ARG A 415 -3.51 11.33 21.03
C ARG A 415 -3.86 11.13 22.52
N THR A 416 -5.11 11.38 22.93
CA THR A 416 -5.56 11.29 24.33
C THR A 416 -6.38 10.02 24.56
N GLU A 417 -6.59 9.62 25.81
CA GLU A 417 -7.44 8.45 26.12
C GLU A 417 -8.91 8.67 25.74
N ASP A 418 -9.41 9.89 25.92
CA ASP A 418 -10.81 10.27 25.61
C ASP A 418 -11.08 10.44 24.11
N ASP A 419 -10.01 10.62 23.32
CA ASP A 419 -10.07 10.79 21.87
C ASP A 419 -8.85 10.08 21.26
N PRO A 420 -8.87 8.73 21.20
CA PRO A 420 -7.70 7.96 20.78
C PRO A 420 -7.48 8.06 19.27
N GLU A 421 -6.22 8.02 18.86
CA GLU A 421 -5.79 7.92 17.46
C GLU A 421 -4.61 6.96 17.43
N TRP A 422 -4.50 6.16 16.37
CA TRP A 422 -3.39 5.22 16.19
C TRP A 422 -2.72 5.56 14.86
N GLY A 423 -1.38 5.59 14.83
CA GLY A 423 -0.66 5.83 13.57
C GLY A 423 -0.89 4.70 12.57
N GLU A 424 -1.05 5.02 11.29
CA GLU A 424 -1.24 4.01 10.25
C GLU A 424 -0.08 3.02 10.16
N PHE A 425 -0.38 1.86 9.58
CA PHE A 425 0.67 0.95 9.13
C PHE A 425 1.09 1.31 7.72
N ALA A 426 2.36 1.14 7.41
CA ALA A 426 2.91 1.37 6.08
C ALA A 426 4.05 0.39 5.79
N GLY A 427 4.45 0.29 4.53
CA GLY A 427 5.64 -0.43 4.09
C GLY A 427 5.70 -1.91 4.48
N VAL A 428 4.57 -2.63 4.46
CA VAL A 428 4.57 -4.07 4.71
C VAL A 428 5.37 -4.81 3.65
N THR A 429 6.30 -5.67 4.06
CA THR A 429 7.12 -6.48 3.15
C THR A 429 7.64 -7.74 3.85
N PHE A 430 8.20 -8.69 3.11
CA PHE A 430 8.76 -9.92 3.67
C PHE A 430 10.24 -10.06 3.38
N SER A 431 10.99 -10.61 4.34
CA SER A 431 12.36 -11.05 4.09
C SER A 431 12.42 -11.98 2.87
N PRO A 432 13.56 -12.02 2.15
CA PRO A 432 13.70 -12.88 0.96
C PRO A 432 13.44 -14.37 1.23
N ASP A 433 13.71 -14.84 2.46
CA ASP A 433 13.43 -16.21 2.90
C ASP A 433 11.98 -16.42 3.41
N LYS A 434 11.18 -15.34 3.42
CA LYS A 434 9.77 -15.29 3.83
C LYS A 434 9.52 -15.68 5.28
N ARG A 435 10.52 -15.56 6.15
CA ARG A 435 10.43 -15.91 7.58
C ARG A 435 10.17 -14.72 8.49
N THR A 436 10.29 -13.51 7.98
CA THR A 436 10.08 -12.27 8.72
C THR A 436 9.22 -11.34 7.89
N MET A 437 8.12 -10.85 8.46
CA MET A 437 7.40 -9.70 7.91
C MET A 437 8.00 -8.44 8.52
N TYR A 438 8.33 -7.45 7.71
CA TYR A 438 8.67 -6.12 8.17
C TYR A 438 7.50 -5.18 7.91
N VAL A 439 7.27 -4.26 8.83
CA VAL A 439 6.20 -3.26 8.71
C VAL A 439 6.58 -2.01 9.48
N ASN A 440 6.15 -0.85 8.99
CA ASN A 440 6.31 0.42 9.66
C ASN A 440 4.99 0.85 10.31
N VAL A 441 5.11 1.56 11.42
CA VAL A 441 4.09 2.49 11.89
C VAL A 441 4.54 3.88 11.47
N TYR A 442 3.67 4.61 10.80
CA TYR A 442 3.97 5.91 10.22
C TYR A 442 4.33 6.95 11.28
N ARG A 443 3.48 7.10 12.30
CA ARG A 443 3.66 8.11 13.36
C ARG A 443 3.35 7.57 14.76
N PRO A 444 4.24 7.77 15.75
CA PRO A 444 5.66 8.11 15.57
C PRO A 444 6.39 6.99 14.84
N GLY A 445 7.28 7.34 13.91
CA GLY A 445 7.94 6.40 13.01
C GLY A 445 8.58 5.23 13.74
N THR A 446 8.14 4.00 13.47
CA THR A 446 8.70 2.79 14.09
C THR A 446 8.71 1.63 13.11
N THR A 447 9.86 0.99 12.93
CA THR A 447 9.99 -0.20 12.07
C THR A 447 10.03 -1.47 12.92
N PHE A 448 9.19 -2.46 12.58
CA PHE A 448 9.09 -3.74 13.26
C PHE A 448 9.55 -4.90 12.36
N ALA A 449 10.10 -5.94 12.98
CA ALA A 449 10.31 -7.25 12.39
C ALA A 449 9.42 -8.27 13.11
N ILE A 450 8.46 -8.87 12.41
CA ILE A 450 7.50 -9.84 12.94
C ILE A 450 7.89 -11.24 12.47
N THR A 451 8.11 -12.13 13.43
CA THR A 451 8.49 -13.53 13.20
C THR A 451 7.47 -14.47 13.83
N GLY A 452 7.23 -15.60 13.19
CA GLY A 452 6.24 -16.58 13.64
C GLY A 452 6.04 -17.68 12.60
N PRO A 453 4.97 -18.47 12.73
CA PRO A 453 4.66 -19.59 11.84
C PRO A 453 4.12 -19.13 10.47
N TRP A 454 4.92 -18.38 9.71
CA TRP A 454 4.57 -17.91 8.35
C TRP A 454 4.43 -19.05 7.32
N GLN A 455 4.93 -20.25 7.62
CA GLN A 455 4.84 -21.41 6.75
C GLN A 455 4.00 -22.49 7.42
N GLY A 456 2.94 -22.95 6.74
CA GLY A 456 2.12 -24.09 7.20
C GLY A 456 0.71 -23.74 7.69
N ARG A 457 0.00 -22.88 6.96
CA ARG A 457 -1.47 -22.80 7.09
C ARG A 457 -2.14 -24.11 6.74
#